data_AF-A0A968I1T3-F1
#
_entry.id   AF-A0A968I1T3-F1
#
_cell.length_a   1.000
_cell.length_b   1.000
_cell.length_c   1.000
_cell.angle_alpha   90.00
_cell.angle_beta   90.00
_cell.angle_gamma   90.00
#
_symmetry.space_group_name_H-M   'P 1'
#
loop_
_entity.id
_entity.type
_entity.pdbx_description
1 polymer ?
#
loop_
_entity_poly.entity_id
_entity_poly.type
_entity_poly.pdbx_seq_one_letter_code
_entity_poly.pdbx_strand_id
1 'polypeptide(L)'
;MTNGDNIIPSHDSLDAIKVLVSGYAERSAGDSIALLELLRTLEALHKEIREDLFLQTLPSNRHGLDLLLREIEAKGGWPYIPRMRLKAFLANF
;
A
#
# COMPACT_ATOMS: atom_id res chain seq x y z
N MET A 1 23.88 33.71 -0.31
CA MET A 1 24.38 32.33 -0.55
C MET A 1 23.38 31.38 0.06
N THR A 2 22.82 30.50 -0.76
CA THR A 2 21.75 29.56 -0.42
C THR A 2 22.24 28.45 0.51
N ASN A 3 21.32 27.93 1.33
CA ASN A 3 20.99 26.51 1.53
C ASN A 3 20.26 26.45 2.89
N GLY A 4 18.94 26.27 2.97
CA GLY A 4 18.12 25.39 2.15
C GLY A 4 18.24 23.97 2.67
N ASP A 5 17.80 23.76 3.92
CA ASP A 5 17.43 22.44 4.44
C ASP A 5 16.21 22.64 5.34
N ASN A 6 15.06 22.80 4.67
CA ASN A 6 13.78 22.61 5.32
C ASN A 6 13.57 21.09 5.41
N ILE A 7 13.86 20.53 6.58
CA ILE A 7 13.55 19.13 6.90
C ILE A 7 12.02 19.04 7.00
N ILE A 8 11.38 18.71 5.89
CA ILE A 8 9.96 18.34 5.88
C ILE A 8 9.86 16.96 6.55
N PRO A 9 9.13 16.79 7.66
CA PRO A 9 8.90 15.47 8.22
C PRO A 9 7.92 14.74 7.29
N SER A 10 8.43 13.82 6.49
CA SER A 10 7.69 13.03 5.48
C SER A 10 6.61 12.09 6.04
N HIS A 11 6.25 12.24 7.33
CA HIS A 11 5.28 11.39 8.03
C HIS A 11 3.85 11.97 8.03
N ASP A 12 3.70 13.28 7.81
CA ASP A 12 2.39 13.95 7.89
C ASP A 12 1.42 13.53 6.76
N SER A 13 1.94 13.05 5.62
CA SER A 13 1.10 12.79 4.44
C SER A 13 0.34 11.47 4.50
N LEU A 14 0.95 10.39 5.02
CA LEU A 14 0.28 9.09 5.14
C LEU A 14 -0.73 9.06 6.28
N ASP A 15 -0.41 9.73 7.40
CA ASP A 15 -1.33 9.83 8.52
C ASP A 15 -2.55 10.71 8.16
N ALA A 16 -2.37 11.76 7.34
CA ALA A 16 -3.50 12.50 6.77
C ALA A 16 -4.42 11.63 5.89
N ILE A 17 -3.86 10.75 5.06
CA ILE A 17 -4.67 9.81 4.24
C ILE A 17 -5.48 8.87 5.16
N LYS A 18 -4.86 8.34 6.22
CA LYS A 18 -5.57 7.49 7.19
C LYS A 18 -6.73 8.24 7.85
N VAL A 19 -6.50 9.49 8.29
CA VAL A 19 -7.54 10.31 8.91
C VAL A 19 -8.70 10.57 7.94
N LEU A 20 -8.41 10.90 6.67
CA LEU A 20 -9.44 11.15 5.66
C LEU A 20 -10.28 9.90 5.36
N VAL A 21 -9.64 8.75 5.18
CA VAL A 21 -10.32 7.48 4.89
C VAL A 21 -11.17 7.04 6.07
N SER A 22 -10.60 7.04 7.29
CA SER A 22 -11.34 6.69 8.51
C SER A 22 -12.51 7.64 8.75
N GLY A 23 -12.32 8.95 8.58
CA GLY A 23 -13.38 9.93 8.72
C GLY A 23 -14.50 9.76 7.70
N TYR A 24 -14.20 9.36 6.45
CA TYR A 24 -15.24 9.04 5.47
C TYR A 24 -16.03 7.79 5.88
N ALA A 25 -15.34 6.74 6.35
CA ALA A 25 -15.96 5.51 6.81
C ALA A 25 -16.91 5.76 7.99
N GLU A 26 -16.48 6.56 8.98
CA GLU A 26 -17.30 6.93 10.14
C GLU A 26 -18.55 7.72 9.74
N ARG A 27 -18.42 8.70 8.83
CA ARG A 27 -19.59 9.46 8.33
C ARG A 27 -20.55 8.62 7.51
N SER A 28 -20.06 7.54 6.90
CA SER A 28 -20.86 6.59 6.10
C SER A 28 -21.42 5.44 6.96
N ALA A 29 -21.26 5.49 8.28
CA ALA A 29 -21.73 4.44 9.17
C ALA A 29 -23.25 4.25 9.04
N GLY A 30 -23.66 3.02 8.74
CA GLY A 30 -25.07 2.66 8.50
C GLY A 30 -25.51 2.77 7.03
N ASP A 31 -24.68 3.32 6.14
CA ASP A 31 -24.90 3.32 4.69
C ASP A 31 -23.99 2.29 4.01
N SER A 32 -24.55 1.11 3.72
CA SER A 32 -23.82 0.01 3.12
C SER A 32 -23.36 0.28 1.69
N ILE A 33 -24.04 1.17 0.95
CA ILE A 33 -23.67 1.53 -0.42
C ILE A 33 -22.49 2.49 -0.39
N ALA A 34 -22.54 3.52 0.44
CA ALA A 34 -21.42 4.48 0.58
C ALA A 34 -20.14 3.80 1.10
N LEU A 35 -20.27 2.83 2.02
CA LEU A 35 -19.13 2.03 2.48
C LEU A 35 -18.58 1.10 1.38
N LEU A 36 -19.45 0.50 0.55
CA LEU A 36 -19.02 -0.33 -0.57
C LEU A 36 -18.28 0.51 -1.64
N GLU A 37 -18.73 1.73 -1.90
CA GLU A 37 -18.06 2.68 -2.81
C GLU A 37 -16.68 3.08 -2.29
N LEU A 38 -16.54 3.35 -0.98
CA LEU A 38 -15.25 3.59 -0.35
C LEU A 38 -14.30 2.40 -0.56
N LEU A 39 -14.77 1.18 -0.26
CA LEU A 39 -13.96 -0.03 -0.39
C LEU A 39 -13.49 -0.26 -1.83
N ARG A 40 -14.38 -0.09 -2.82
CA ARG A 40 -14.03 -0.20 -4.24
C ARG A 40 -13.00 0.85 -4.68
N THR A 41 -13.12 2.07 -4.16
CA THR A 41 -12.16 3.14 -4.44
C THR A 41 -10.78 2.82 -3.88
N LEU A 42 -10.71 2.34 -2.64
CA LEU A 42 -9.45 1.91 -2.02
C LEU A 42 -8.83 0.72 -2.77
N GLU A 43 -9.64 -0.23 -3.22
CA GLU A 43 -9.17 -1.36 -4.02
C GLU A 43 -8.58 -0.90 -5.37
N ALA A 44 -9.25 0.03 -6.06
CA ALA A 44 -8.77 0.59 -7.33
C ALA A 44 -7.43 1.32 -7.16
N LEU A 45 -7.34 2.21 -6.16
CA LEU A 45 -6.10 2.92 -5.83
C LEU A 45 -4.97 1.95 -5.47
N HIS A 46 -5.26 0.95 -4.65
CA HIS A 46 -4.28 -0.08 -4.31
C HIS A 46 -3.81 -0.83 -5.56
N LYS A 47 -4.71 -1.19 -6.48
CA LYS A 47 -4.37 -1.89 -7.72
C LYS A 47 -3.45 -1.03 -8.60
N GLU A 48 -3.77 0.24 -8.79
CA GLU A 48 -2.98 1.21 -9.57
C GLU A 48 -1.57 1.38 -8.97
N ILE A 49 -1.48 1.67 -7.67
CA ILE A 49 -0.19 1.79 -6.96
C ILE A 49 0.61 0.50 -7.10
N ARG A 50 -0.03 -0.66 -6.97
CA ARG A 50 0.64 -1.95 -7.09
C ARG A 50 1.22 -2.14 -8.49
N GLU A 51 0.38 -1.99 -9.51
CA GLU A 51 0.72 -2.32 -10.90
C GLU A 51 1.70 -1.32 -11.50
N ASP A 52 1.47 -0.03 -11.27
CA ASP A 52 2.22 1.03 -11.96
C ASP A 52 3.45 1.48 -11.18
N LEU A 53 3.43 1.43 -9.85
CA LEU A 53 4.54 1.96 -9.04
C LEU A 53 5.30 0.85 -8.33
N PHE A 54 4.61 0.01 -7.56
CA PHE A 54 5.26 -0.95 -6.67
C PHE A 54 5.96 -2.08 -7.45
N LEU A 55 5.32 -2.68 -8.45
CA LEU A 55 5.95 -3.75 -9.24
C LEU A 55 7.22 -3.28 -9.95
N GLN A 56 7.31 -2.01 -10.35
CA GLN A 56 8.51 -1.44 -10.96
C GLN A 56 9.66 -1.28 -9.95
N THR A 57 9.36 -1.21 -8.65
CA THR A 57 10.36 -1.12 -7.58
C THR A 57 10.87 -2.47 -7.11
N LEU A 58 10.39 -3.57 -7.67
CA LEU A 58 10.80 -4.91 -7.23
C LEU A 58 12.30 -5.11 -7.45
N PRO A 59 13.02 -5.64 -6.42
CA PRO A 59 14.43 -5.97 -6.57
C PRO A 59 14.62 -7.03 -7.64
N SER A 60 15.52 -6.76 -8.59
CA SER A 60 15.90 -7.69 -9.65
C SER A 60 16.88 -8.77 -9.18
N ASN A 61 17.37 -8.70 -7.94
CA ASN A 61 18.23 -9.70 -7.34
C ASN A 61 17.51 -10.47 -6.21
N ARG A 62 17.81 -11.78 -6.09
CA ARG A 62 17.16 -12.67 -5.10
C ARG A 62 17.30 -12.19 -3.66
N HIS A 63 18.46 -11.66 -3.29
CA HIS A 63 18.70 -11.21 -1.92
C HIS A 63 17.80 -10.03 -1.51
N GLY A 64 17.63 -9.07 -2.41
CA GLY A 64 16.72 -7.94 -2.21
C GLY A 64 15.26 -8.38 -2.17
N LEU A 65 14.89 -9.36 -2.99
CA LEU A 65 13.56 -9.96 -2.96
C LEU A 65 13.29 -10.66 -1.61
N ASP A 66 14.26 -11.43 -1.11
CA ASP A 66 14.17 -12.10 0.19
C ASP A 66 14.01 -11.09 1.35
N LEU A 67 14.72 -9.97 1.30
CA LEU A 67 14.61 -8.91 2.30
C LEU A 67 13.22 -8.25 2.26
N LEU A 68 12.73 -7.93 1.05
CA LEU A 68 11.39 -7.36 0.85
C LEU A 68 10.29 -8.30 1.36
N LEU A 69 10.40 -9.60 1.06
CA LEU A 69 9.46 -10.61 1.53
C LEU A 69 9.43 -10.69 3.07
N ARG A 70 10.60 -10.70 3.72
CA ARG A 70 10.68 -10.70 5.19
C ARG A 70 10.06 -9.45 5.81
N GLU A 71 10.26 -8.28 5.23
CA GLU A 71 9.64 -7.03 5.70
C GLU A 71 8.11 -7.08 5.61
N ILE A 72 7.59 -7.67 4.54
CA ILE A 72 6.14 -7.84 4.34
C ILE A 72 5.56 -8.87 5.32
N GLU A 73 6.29 -9.95 5.59
CA GLU A 73 5.89 -10.98 6.55
C GLU A 73 5.91 -10.45 7.99
N ALA A 74 6.93 -9.67 8.36
CA ALA A 74 7.10 -9.13 9.71
C ALA A 74 6.03 -8.09 10.10
N LYS A 75 5.54 -7.30 9.14
CA LYS A 75 4.55 -6.24 9.38
C LYS A 75 3.09 -6.70 9.26
N GLY A 76 2.85 -8.00 9.06
CA GLY A 76 1.49 -8.54 9.05
C GLY A 76 0.78 -8.42 7.71
N GLY A 77 1.40 -8.99 6.67
CA GLY A 77 0.70 -9.47 5.48
C GLY A 77 0.60 -8.48 4.33
N TRP A 78 0.83 -9.01 3.13
CA TRP A 78 0.47 -8.36 1.88
C TRP A 78 -1.03 -7.98 1.89
N PRO A 79 -1.44 -6.82 1.33
CA PRO A 79 -2.86 -6.48 1.17
C PRO A 79 -3.60 -7.59 0.40
N TYR A 80 -4.33 -8.44 1.13
CA TYR A 80 -5.16 -9.55 0.64
C TYR A 80 -4.65 -10.24 -0.65
N ILE A 81 -3.36 -10.56 -0.77
CA ILE A 81 -2.91 -11.54 -1.76
C ILE A 81 -3.27 -12.90 -1.20
N PRO A 82 -4.22 -13.64 -1.79
CA PRO A 82 -4.48 -15.01 -1.40
C PRO A 82 -3.15 -15.75 -1.53
N ARG A 83 -2.66 -16.39 -0.45
CA ARG A 83 -1.32 -17.01 -0.37
C ARG A 83 -0.95 -17.90 -1.58
N MET A 84 -1.92 -18.36 -2.37
CA MET A 84 -1.68 -19.02 -3.67
C MET A 84 -1.05 -18.12 -4.74
N ARG A 85 -1.45 -16.84 -4.84
CA ARG A 85 -0.93 -15.90 -5.85
C ARG A 85 0.54 -15.53 -5.61
N LEU A 86 1.00 -15.50 -4.36
CA LEU A 86 2.42 -15.24 -4.05
C LEU A 86 3.32 -16.41 -4.48
N LYS A 87 2.89 -17.65 -4.25
CA LYS A 87 3.59 -18.85 -4.77
C LYS A 87 3.63 -18.87 -6.29
N ALA A 88 2.55 -18.47 -6.96
CA ALA A 88 2.50 -18.34 -8.41
C ALA A 88 3.42 -17.21 -8.92
N PHE A 89 3.52 -16.09 -8.20
CA PHE A 89 4.43 -14.99 -8.54
C PHE A 89 5.90 -15.41 -8.49
N LEU A 90 6.30 -16.14 -7.44
CA LEU A 90 7.67 -16.63 -7.26
C LEU A 90 8.04 -17.79 -8.20
N ALA A 91 7.07 -18.53 -8.75
CA ALA A 91 7.33 -19.60 -9.72
C ALA A 91 7.74 -19.08 -11.11
N ASN A 92 7.57 -17.79 -11.39
CA ASN A 92 7.94 -17.16 -12.66
C ASN A 92 9.31 -16.44 -12.61
N PHE A 93 10.10 -16.63 -11.54
CA PHE A 93 11.45 -16.06 -11.36
C PHE A 93 12.51 -17.10 -10.94
#